data_AF-A0A8S2LM34-F1
#
_entry.id   AF-A0A8S2LM34-F1
#
_cell.length_a   1.000
_cell.length_b   1.000
_cell.length_c   1.000
_cell.angle_alpha   90.00
_cell.angle_beta   90.00
_cell.angle_gamma   90.00
#
_symmetry.space_group_name_H-M   'P 1'
#
loop_
_entity.id
_entity.type
_entity.pdbx_description
1 polymer ?
#
loop_
_entity_poly.entity_id
_entity_poly.type
_entity_poly.pdbx_seq_one_letter_code
_entity_poly.pdbx_strand_id
1 'polypeptide(L)' 'MGLFVDTLGTIYVADHGNHRAVHWPKGEKQGTLIAGGNGVGSGANQLYGLI' A
#
# COMPACT_ATOMS: atom_id res chain seq x y z
N MET A 1 9.29 -5.03 -0.21
CA MET A 1 8.26 -4.77 0.83
C MET A 1 8.74 -3.64 1.70
N GLY A 2 7.88 -2.69 2.06
CA GLY A 2 8.25 -1.54 2.89
C GLY A 2 7.18 -1.21 3.92
N LEU A 3 7.60 -0.61 5.04
CA LEU A 3 6.75 -0.13 6.12
C LEU A 3 7.17 1.28 6.49
N PHE A 4 6.21 2.19 6.58
CA PHE A 4 6.40 3.56 7.05
C PHE A 4 5.32 3.93 8.05
N VAL A 5 5.66 4.74 9.05
CA VAL A 5 4.71 5.25 10.04
C VAL A 5 4.88 6.76 10.11
N ASP A 6 3.79 7.50 9.90
CA ASP A 6 3.81 8.96 9.99
C ASP A 6 3.73 9.45 11.45
N THR A 7 3.76 10.78 11.64
CA THR A 7 3.67 11.41 12.96
C THR A 7 2.29 11.29 13.62
N LEU A 8 1.25 10.95 12.87
CA LEU A 8 -0.10 10.70 13.36
C LEU A 8 -0.30 9.22 13.79
N GLY A 9 0.66 8.36 13.48
CA GLY A 9 0.62 6.92 13.74
C GLY A 9 -0.11 6.14 12.65
N THR A 10 -0.31 6.71 11.46
CA THR A 10 -0.80 5.98 10.30
C THR A 10 0.29 5.05 9.79
N ILE A 11 -0.05 3.77 9.63
CA ILE A 11 0.85 2.76 9.09
C ILE A 11 0.65 2.67 7.59
N TYR A 12 1.72 2.74 6.81
CA TYR A 12 1.73 2.55 5.37
C TYR A 12 2.55 1.31 5.02
N VAL A 13 1.97 0.42 4.23
CA VAL A 13 2.62 -0.81 3.77
C VAL A 13 2.71 -0.80 2.25
N ALA A 14 3.93 -0.93 1.73
CA ALA A 14 4.22 -1.22 0.34
C ALA A 14 4.32 -2.74 0.16
N ASP A 15 3.25 -3.34 -0.35
CA ASP A 15 3.06 -4.77 -0.51
C ASP A 15 3.34 -5.17 -1.97
N HIS A 16 4.62 -5.32 -2.27
CA HIS A 16 5.15 -5.65 -3.59
C HIS A 16 4.53 -6.92 -4.19
N GLY A 17 4.35 -7.96 -3.38
CA GLY A 17 3.87 -9.27 -3.81
C GLY A 17 2.40 -9.24 -4.24
N ASN A 18 1.62 -8.33 -3.64
CA ASN A 18 0.23 -8.09 -4.02
C ASN A 18 0.05 -6.87 -4.92
N HIS A 19 1.14 -6.26 -5.42
CA HIS A 19 1.12 -5.10 -6.32
C HIS A 19 0.22 -3.96 -5.79
N ARG A 20 0.34 -3.65 -4.49
CA ARG A 20 -0.53 -2.66 -3.83
C ARG A 20 0.19 -1.87 -2.74
N ALA A 21 -0.37 -0.70 -2.45
CA ALA A 21 -0.05 0.07 -1.25
C ALA A 21 -1.32 0.24 -0.41
N VAL A 22 -1.21 -0.03 0.88
CA VAL A 22 -2.33 0.00 1.84
C VAL A 22 -1.91 0.83 3.04
N HIS A 23 -2.84 1.58 3.65
CA HIS A 23 -2.59 2.21 4.94
C HIS A 23 -3.63 1.84 6.00
N TRP A 24 -3.23 2.00 7.26
CA TRP A 24 -4.08 1.87 8.43
C TRP A 24 -3.93 3.13 9.29
N PRO A 25 -4.93 4.02 9.32
CA PRO A 25 -4.97 5.10 10.29
C PRO A 25 -4.92 4.54 11.73
N LYS A 26 -4.40 5.34 12.65
CA LYS A 26 -4.27 4.92 14.05
C LYS A 26 -5.61 4.48 14.63
N GLY A 27 -5.68 3.23 15.09
CA GLY A 27 -6.87 2.63 15.70
C GLY A 27 -7.76 1.86 14.73
N GLU A 28 -7.52 1.95 13.43
CA GLU A 28 -8.27 1.19 12.43
C GLU A 28 -7.84 -0.27 12.39
N LYS A 29 -8.82 -1.17 12.27
CA LYS A 29 -8.59 -2.62 12.16
C LYS A 29 -8.47 -3.11 10.73
N GLN A 30 -8.91 -2.29 9.77
CA GLN A 30 -8.94 -2.62 8.35
C GLN A 30 -8.09 -1.63 7.56
N GLY A 31 -7.40 -2.13 6.54
CA GLY A 31 -6.52 -1.34 5.72
C GLY A 31 -7.27 -0.74 4.53
N THR A 32 -6.93 0.48 4.16
CA THR A 32 -7.44 1.15 2.97
C THR A 32 -6.43 1.04 1.85
N LEU A 33 -6.84 0.48 0.71
CA LEU A 33 -6.06 0.47 -0.52
C LEU A 33 -5.93 1.89 -1.06
N ILE A 34 -4.70 2.36 -1.27
CA ILE A 34 -4.44 3.71 -1.79
C ILE A 34 -3.79 3.72 -3.17
N ALA A 35 -3.20 2.60 -3.58
CA ALA A 35 -2.69 2.44 -4.94
C ALA A 35 -2.57 0.95 -5.30
N GLY A 36 -2.70 0.64 -6.59
CA GLY A 36 -2.55 -0.71 -7.12
C GLY A 36 -3.75 -1.61 -6.83
N GLY A 37 -3.49 -2.91 -6.63
CA GLY A 37 -4.52 -3.93 -6.36
C GLY A 37 -5.20 -4.50 -7.62
N ASN A 38 -4.81 -4.05 -8.82
CA ASN A 38 -5.33 -4.53 -10.11
C ASN A 38 -4.27 -5.32 -10.91
N GLY A 39 -3.39 -6.01 -10.19
CA GLY A 39 -2.25 -6.73 -10.75
C GLY A 39 -1.06 -5.83 -11.11
N VAL A 40 -0.02 -6.47 -11.63
CA VAL A 40 1.22 -5.81 -12.07
C VAL A 40 1.01 -5.12 -13.41
N GLY A 41 1.51 -3.89 -13.57
CA GLY A 41 1.48 -3.20 -14.84
C GLY A 41 1.63 -1.68 -14.74
N SER A 42 1.59 -1.02 -15.89
CA SER A 42 1.71 0.43 -16.06
C SER A 42 0.37 1.15 -16.21
N GLY A 43 -0.76 0.43 -16.10
CA GLY A 43 -2.08 1.05 -16.10
C GLY A 43 -2.25 2.00 -14.91
N ALA A 44 -3.13 2.99 -15.04
CA ALA A 44 -3.33 4.03 -14.02
C ALA A 44 -3.72 3.48 -12.62
N ASN A 45 -4.24 2.26 -12.56
CA ASN A 45 -4.64 1.56 -11.34
C ASN A 45 -3.77 0.32 -11.03
N GLN A 46 -2.62 0.18 -11.69
CA GLN A 46 -1.68 -0.93 -11.53
C GLN A 46 -0.36 -0.43 -10.94
N LEU A 47 0.36 -1.31 -10.25
CA LEU A 47 1.68 -1.01 -9.70
C LEU A 47 2.68 -2.08 -10.09
N TYR A 48 3.87 -1.65 -10.50
CA TYR A 48 5.01 -2.55 -10.55
C TYR A 48 5.51 -2.85 -9.14
N GLY A 49 5.97 -4.07 -8.96
CA GLY A 49 6.83 -4.36 -7.83
C GLY A 49 8.18 -3.68 -8.05
N LEU A 50 8.49 -2.66 -7.25
CA LEU A 50 9.85 -2.09 -7.18
C LEU A 50 10.74 -3.08 -6.42
N ILE A 51 11.72 -3.65 -7.13
CA ILE A 51 12.80 -4.48 -6.56
C ILE A 51 13.65 -3.71 -5.57
#